data_AF-A0A959XU58-F1
#
_entry.id   AF-A0A959XU58-F1
#
_cell.length_a   1.000
_cell.length_b   1.000
_cell.length_c   1.000
_cell.angle_alpha   90.00
_cell.angle_beta   90.00
_cell.angle_gamma   90.00
#
_symmetry.space_group_name_H-M   'P 1'
#
loop_
_entity.id
_entity.type
_entity.pdbx_description
1 polymer ?
#
loop_
_entity_poly.entity_id
_entity_poly.type
_entity_poly.pdbx_seq_one_letter_code
_entity_poly.pdbx_strand_id
1 'polypeptide(L)'
;MTGTQHRLRAYALLLMVACCGARLAHGQCNSNFTLGPDLTLCTGEIVQLDAGAGFESYSWDNGSTMQTRSVSAAGTYSCTVTDFATSGDLVSNGDFSAGSTDFTSDYTVGTGGPWGLLSNAGTYGTGTNAQNLHNNFAPCTDHTGGGNMLVVNGAEVAGQDVWCQTVNVATNTNYAFSAWLASMVGSSPAQLQFTVNGVPVGSGLNATGQTCNWLNFYGVWPSGSATVATICIRNLNTSQSGNDFALDDISFAPFCTYTDEVVVDVQADPEPDLGPDIDGCAGDGFILNGTVPDADSYLWQDGST
;
A
#
# COMPACT_ATOMS: atom_id res chain seq x y z
N MET A 1 -70.26 -28.95 -39.52
CA MET A 1 -70.97 -27.68 -39.71
C MET A 1 -69.93 -26.59 -39.85
N THR A 2 -70.01 -25.89 -40.97
CA THR A 2 -69.34 -24.65 -41.40
C THR A 2 -68.79 -23.73 -40.31
N GLY A 3 -67.58 -23.21 -40.51
CA GLY A 3 -67.05 -22.12 -39.68
C GLY A 3 -65.58 -21.77 -39.88
N THR A 4 -65.16 -21.49 -41.12
CA THR A 4 -63.90 -20.81 -41.46
C THR A 4 -63.97 -19.36 -41.01
N GLN A 5 -62.94 -18.82 -40.35
CA GLN A 5 -62.47 -17.42 -40.51
C GLN A 5 -61.04 -17.29 -39.96
N HIS A 6 -60.17 -16.78 -40.84
CA HIS A 6 -58.78 -16.43 -40.66
C HIS A 6 -58.60 -15.25 -39.69
N ARG A 7 -57.38 -15.03 -39.16
CA ARG A 7 -56.50 -13.93 -39.60
C ARG A 7 -55.13 -13.87 -38.90
N LEU A 8 -54.14 -13.71 -39.79
CA LEU A 8 -52.81 -13.10 -39.72
C LEU A 8 -51.75 -13.61 -38.74
N ARG A 9 -50.73 -14.23 -39.36
CA ARG A 9 -49.34 -14.28 -38.90
C ARG A 9 -48.71 -12.89 -38.99
N ALA A 10 -48.03 -12.47 -37.93
CA ALA A 10 -46.93 -11.51 -38.00
C ALA A 10 -45.66 -12.23 -37.53
N TYR A 11 -44.76 -12.51 -38.46
CA TYR A 11 -43.39 -12.91 -38.15
C TYR A 11 -42.63 -11.63 -37.75
N ALA A 12 -42.40 -11.44 -36.46
CA ALA A 12 -41.44 -10.46 -35.99
C ALA A 12 -40.06 -11.11 -35.98
N LEU A 13 -39.22 -10.68 -36.94
CA LEU A 13 -37.79 -10.87 -36.98
C LEU A 13 -37.19 -10.22 -35.72
N LEU A 14 -37.03 -10.99 -34.63
CA LEU A 14 -36.27 -10.53 -33.47
C LEU A 14 -34.79 -10.63 -33.83
N LEU A 15 -34.23 -9.50 -34.27
CA LEU A 15 -32.80 -9.27 -34.36
C LEU A 15 -32.14 -9.77 -33.07
N MET A 16 -31.13 -10.62 -33.21
CA MET A 16 -30.16 -10.85 -32.14
C MET A 16 -29.54 -9.50 -31.78
N VAL A 17 -30.02 -8.85 -30.72
CA VAL A 17 -29.15 -8.02 -29.92
C VAL A 17 -28.62 -8.96 -28.86
N ALA A 18 -27.37 -9.40 -29.08
CA ALA A 18 -26.57 -9.94 -28.00
C ALA A 18 -26.55 -8.88 -26.89
N CYS A 19 -27.38 -9.05 -25.86
CA CYS A 19 -27.15 -8.39 -24.59
C CYS A 19 -26.01 -9.18 -23.90
N CYS A 20 -24.84 -9.18 -24.54
CA CYS A 20 -23.58 -9.34 -23.85
C CYS A 20 -23.26 -7.98 -23.21
N GLY A 21 -24.07 -7.64 -22.21
CA GLY A 21 -23.82 -6.57 -21.28
C GLY A 21 -23.54 -7.19 -19.92
N ALA A 22 -22.72 -8.26 -19.88
CA ALA A 22 -21.94 -8.50 -18.69
C ALA A 22 -21.11 -7.23 -18.52
N ARG A 23 -21.55 -6.36 -17.61
CA ARG A 23 -20.65 -5.38 -17.02
C ARG A 23 -19.45 -6.20 -16.60
N LEU A 24 -18.30 -5.98 -17.25
CA LEU A 24 -17.03 -6.41 -16.72
C LEU A 24 -17.06 -5.96 -15.26
N ALA A 25 -17.08 -6.92 -14.33
CA ALA A 25 -16.61 -6.64 -13.00
C ALA A 25 -15.24 -5.97 -13.22
N HIS A 26 -15.07 -4.76 -12.72
CA HIS A 26 -13.78 -4.06 -12.78
C HIS A 26 -12.81 -4.84 -11.88
N GLY A 27 -12.27 -5.95 -12.41
CA GLY A 27 -11.22 -6.72 -11.77
C GLY A 27 -9.90 -5.98 -11.94
N GLN A 28 -9.78 -4.79 -11.33
CA GLN A 28 -8.49 -4.12 -11.17
C GLN A 28 -7.59 -4.91 -10.21
N CYS A 29 -8.20 -5.71 -9.34
CA CYS A 29 -7.54 -6.55 -8.37
C CYS A 29 -7.66 -8.02 -8.78
N ASN A 30 -6.53 -8.64 -9.10
CA ASN A 30 -6.43 -10.08 -9.33
C ASN A 30 -5.08 -10.58 -8.80
N SER A 31 -4.95 -10.60 -7.47
CA SER A 31 -3.93 -11.39 -6.79
C SER A 31 -4.62 -12.53 -6.05
N ASN A 32 -4.00 -13.71 -6.07
CA ASN A 32 -4.35 -14.82 -5.19
C ASN A 32 -3.55 -14.72 -3.88
N PHE A 33 -3.52 -13.52 -3.26
CA PHE A 33 -2.86 -13.36 -1.98
C PHE A 33 -3.45 -14.34 -0.96
N THR A 34 -2.56 -15.07 -0.27
CA THR A 34 -2.91 -15.99 0.80
C THR A 34 -1.73 -16.16 1.77
N LEU A 35 -2.04 -16.35 3.04
CA LEU A 35 -1.12 -16.73 4.12
C LEU A 35 -0.93 -18.25 4.25
N GLY A 36 -1.62 -19.03 3.42
CA GLY A 36 -1.61 -20.49 3.47
C GLY A 36 -2.74 -21.07 4.34
N PRO A 37 -2.76 -22.40 4.55
CA PRO A 37 -3.77 -23.06 5.36
C PRO A 37 -3.55 -22.84 6.87
N ASP A 38 -4.58 -23.12 7.66
CA ASP A 38 -4.50 -23.19 9.12
C ASP A 38 -3.41 -24.17 9.59
N LEU A 39 -2.82 -23.87 10.74
CA LEU A 39 -1.67 -24.59 11.28
C LEU A 39 -1.96 -25.15 12.68
N THR A 40 -1.43 -26.33 12.97
CA THR A 40 -1.38 -26.88 14.32
C THR A 40 0.08 -27.05 14.72
N LEU A 41 0.48 -26.42 15.81
CA LEU A 41 1.83 -26.44 16.35
C LEU A 41 1.89 -27.30 17.62
N CYS A 42 3.03 -27.93 17.88
CA CYS A 42 3.32 -28.50 19.19
C CYS A 42 3.74 -27.40 20.17
N THR A 43 3.64 -27.69 21.47
CA THR A 43 4.05 -26.74 22.50
C THR A 43 5.52 -26.37 22.36
N GLY A 44 5.81 -25.06 22.32
CA GLY A 44 7.17 -24.54 22.17
C GLY A 44 7.65 -24.39 20.72
N GLU A 45 6.87 -24.84 19.72
CA GLU A 45 7.18 -24.58 18.31
C GLU A 45 6.93 -23.12 17.93
N ILE A 46 7.69 -22.65 16.95
CA ILE A 46 7.56 -21.32 16.38
C ILE A 46 7.46 -21.49 14.86
N VAL A 47 6.43 -20.88 14.26
CA VAL A 47 6.27 -20.80 12.81
C VAL A 47 6.42 -19.37 12.33
N GLN A 48 6.94 -19.20 11.12
CA GLN A 48 7.01 -17.91 10.45
C GLN A 48 5.92 -17.85 9.38
N LEU A 49 4.91 -17.02 9.62
CA LEU A 49 3.92 -16.65 8.61
C LEU A 49 4.59 -15.71 7.60
N ASP A 50 4.31 -15.89 6.30
CA ASP A 50 4.88 -15.10 5.21
C ASP A 50 3.76 -14.60 4.30
N ALA A 51 3.65 -13.27 4.17
CA ALA A 51 2.66 -12.62 3.31
C ALA A 51 3.08 -12.61 1.82
N GLY A 52 4.24 -13.17 1.47
CA GLY A 52 4.80 -13.15 0.13
C GLY A 52 5.44 -11.80 -0.20
N ALA A 53 6.44 -11.80 -1.08
CA ALA A 53 7.13 -10.59 -1.50
C ALA A 53 6.42 -9.91 -2.68
N GLY A 54 6.75 -8.63 -2.93
CA GLY A 54 6.30 -7.88 -4.11
C GLY A 54 5.16 -6.90 -3.85
N PHE A 55 4.66 -6.81 -2.61
CA PHE A 55 3.68 -5.79 -2.21
C PHE A 55 4.36 -4.50 -1.73
N GLU A 56 3.65 -3.38 -1.88
CA GLU A 56 4.09 -2.04 -1.47
C GLU A 56 4.11 -1.88 0.06
N SER A 57 3.16 -2.53 0.75
CA SER A 57 3.09 -2.50 2.20
C SER A 57 2.41 -3.73 2.77
N TYR A 58 2.77 -4.05 4.02
CA TYR A 58 2.17 -5.11 4.84
C TYR A 58 1.57 -4.49 6.09
N SER A 59 0.45 -5.03 6.57
CA SER A 59 -0.19 -4.63 7.82
C SER A 59 -0.74 -5.85 8.53
N TRP A 60 -0.02 -6.34 9.54
CA TRP A 60 -0.44 -7.44 10.40
C TRP A 60 -1.40 -6.98 11.50
N ASP A 61 -2.19 -7.90 12.07
CA ASP A 61 -3.10 -7.64 13.21
C ASP A 61 -2.42 -7.07 14.47
N ASN A 62 -1.09 -7.22 14.60
CA ASN A 62 -0.31 -6.62 15.69
C ASN A 62 0.33 -5.26 15.33
N GLY A 63 0.02 -4.70 14.16
CA GLY A 63 0.59 -3.44 13.66
C GLY A 63 1.98 -3.58 13.04
N SER A 64 2.54 -4.79 12.92
CA SER A 64 3.79 -5.00 12.18
C SER A 64 3.60 -4.70 10.70
N THR A 65 4.62 -4.10 10.07
CA THR A 65 4.69 -3.85 8.62
C THR A 65 5.73 -4.70 7.91
N MET A 66 6.27 -5.73 8.59
CA MET A 66 7.22 -6.68 8.00
C MET A 66 6.50 -7.65 7.07
N GLN A 67 7.20 -8.17 6.04
CA GLN A 67 6.67 -9.21 5.16
C GLN A 67 6.29 -10.49 5.94
N THR A 68 7.05 -10.81 6.98
CA THR A 68 6.91 -12.05 7.75
C THR A 68 6.61 -11.77 9.22
N ARG A 69 6.00 -12.75 9.88
CA ARG A 69 5.69 -12.70 11.31
C ARG A 69 5.91 -14.05 11.97
N SER A 70 6.71 -14.08 13.04
CA SER A 70 6.86 -15.28 13.87
C SER A 70 5.74 -15.38 14.90
N VAL A 71 5.14 -16.57 15.03
CA VAL A 71 4.06 -16.88 15.97
C VAL A 71 4.31 -18.24 16.64
N SER A 72 3.87 -18.36 17.89
CA SER A 72 4.04 -19.56 18.73
C SER A 72 2.86 -19.81 19.66
N ALA A 73 1.81 -19.00 19.56
CA ALA A 73 0.64 -19.07 20.41
C ALA A 73 -0.59 -19.37 19.55
N ALA A 74 -1.59 -20.01 20.16
CA ALA A 74 -2.84 -20.24 19.47
C ALA A 74 -3.57 -18.89 19.23
N GLY A 75 -4.20 -18.74 18.08
CA GLY A 75 -4.94 -17.54 17.71
C GLY A 75 -5.18 -17.40 16.22
N THR A 76 -6.01 -16.43 15.85
CA THR A 76 -6.21 -16.01 14.47
C THR A 76 -5.26 -14.86 14.15
N TYR A 77 -4.51 -15.00 13.07
CA TYR A 77 -3.57 -14.00 12.56
C TYR A 77 -4.03 -13.51 11.20
N SER A 78 -3.92 -12.21 10.96
CA SER A 78 -4.33 -11.60 9.68
C SER A 78 -3.26 -10.68 9.14
N CYS A 79 -3.15 -10.61 7.82
CA CYS A 79 -2.29 -9.66 7.13
C CYS A 79 -3.07 -9.02 6.00
N THR A 80 -2.99 -7.69 5.91
CA THR A 80 -3.45 -6.93 4.74
C THR A 80 -2.25 -6.45 3.96
N VAL A 81 -2.19 -6.76 2.68
CA VAL A 81 -1.15 -6.31 1.75
C VAL A 81 -1.71 -5.30 0.76
N THR A 82 -0.88 -4.33 0.36
CA THR A 82 -1.22 -3.30 -0.63
C THR A 82 -0.41 -3.52 -1.90
N ASP A 83 -1.07 -3.54 -3.05
CA ASP A 83 -0.48 -3.69 -4.38
C ASP A 83 -0.92 -2.53 -5.27
N PHE A 84 0.03 -1.74 -5.77
CA PHE A 84 -0.29 -0.72 -6.78
C PHE A 84 -0.52 -1.40 -8.11
N ALA A 85 -1.57 -0.98 -8.83
CA ALA A 85 -1.75 -1.49 -10.16
C ALA A 85 -0.55 -1.07 -11.03
N THR A 86 0.21 -2.05 -11.53
CA THR A 86 1.37 -1.83 -12.44
C THR A 86 1.00 -1.16 -13.77
N SER A 87 -0.30 -0.94 -14.00
CA SER A 87 -0.85 -0.14 -15.09
C SER A 87 -2.03 0.67 -14.57
N GLY A 88 -2.11 1.95 -14.94
CA GLY A 88 -3.24 2.82 -14.56
C GLY A 88 -2.87 4.05 -13.76
N ASP A 89 -1.59 4.42 -13.69
CA ASP A 89 -1.23 5.77 -13.24
C ASP A 89 -1.95 6.82 -14.09
N LEU A 90 -2.60 7.74 -13.41
CA LEU A 90 -3.36 8.82 -14.02
C LEU A 90 -2.55 10.12 -14.09
N VAL A 91 -1.40 10.19 -13.43
CA VAL A 91 -0.52 11.35 -13.49
C VAL A 91 0.26 11.35 -14.80
N SER A 92 0.16 12.44 -15.55
CA SER A 92 1.05 12.70 -16.69
C SER A 92 2.32 13.40 -16.22
N ASN A 93 3.48 13.04 -16.78
CA ASN A 93 4.76 13.72 -16.49
C ASN A 93 5.08 13.80 -14.98
N GLY A 94 4.74 12.75 -14.23
CA GLY A 94 5.03 12.66 -12.79
C GLY A 94 6.52 12.52 -12.47
N ASP A 95 7.30 12.05 -13.45
CA ASP A 95 8.77 11.95 -13.47
C ASP A 95 9.44 13.23 -14.01
N PHE A 96 8.67 14.27 -14.33
CA PHE A 96 9.13 15.56 -14.86
C PHE A 96 10.04 15.51 -16.10
N SER A 97 10.13 14.38 -16.82
CA SER A 97 10.98 14.22 -18.00
C SER A 97 10.63 15.20 -19.13
N ALA A 98 9.36 15.61 -19.24
CA ALA A 98 8.91 16.64 -20.18
C ALA A 98 9.14 18.08 -19.67
N GLY A 99 9.78 18.23 -18.51
CA GLY A 99 10.06 19.49 -17.85
C GLY A 99 8.85 20.02 -17.06
N SER A 100 8.75 21.34 -16.97
CA SER A 100 7.71 22.05 -16.21
C SER A 100 6.35 22.10 -16.96
N THR A 101 5.86 20.95 -17.42
CA THR A 101 4.62 20.81 -18.20
C THR A 101 3.60 19.90 -17.51
N ASP A 102 2.35 19.99 -17.96
CA ASP A 102 1.24 19.12 -17.56
C ASP A 102 0.80 19.24 -16.09
N PHE A 103 1.23 20.26 -15.34
CA PHE A 103 0.69 20.56 -14.01
C PHE A 103 0.39 22.05 -13.85
N THR A 104 -0.35 22.37 -12.79
CA THR A 104 -0.59 23.74 -12.32
C THR A 104 0.04 23.95 -10.95
N SER A 105 0.35 25.20 -10.62
CA SER A 105 1.02 25.57 -9.37
C SER A 105 0.62 26.99 -8.96
N ASP A 106 0.48 27.21 -7.65
CA ASP A 106 0.43 28.54 -7.06
C ASP A 106 1.82 29.19 -6.98
N TYR A 107 2.89 28.39 -7.15
CA TYR A 107 4.25 28.89 -7.27
C TYR A 107 4.48 29.36 -8.72
N THR A 108 5.55 30.12 -8.92
CA THR A 108 5.93 30.63 -10.25
C THR A 108 7.19 29.96 -10.76
N VAL A 109 7.34 29.86 -12.08
CA VAL A 109 8.61 29.41 -12.67
C VAL A 109 9.73 30.37 -12.27
N GLY A 110 10.86 29.83 -11.84
CA GLY A 110 12.03 30.64 -11.46
C GLY A 110 12.49 31.57 -12.59
N THR A 111 12.86 32.80 -12.23
CA THR A 111 13.21 33.85 -13.19
C THR A 111 14.70 34.19 -13.19
N GLY A 112 15.51 33.48 -12.39
CA GLY A 112 16.92 33.80 -12.20
C GLY A 112 17.18 34.79 -11.07
N GLY A 113 18.47 34.99 -10.79
CA GLY A 113 18.96 35.89 -9.75
C GLY A 113 20.38 35.50 -9.32
N PRO A 114 20.88 36.07 -8.20
CA PRO A 114 22.26 35.87 -7.74
C PRO A 114 22.64 34.41 -7.45
N TRP A 115 21.66 33.55 -7.19
CA TRP A 115 21.86 32.17 -6.75
C TRP A 115 21.49 31.14 -7.82
N GLY A 116 20.98 31.55 -8.98
CA GLY A 116 20.50 30.66 -10.03
C GLY A 116 19.03 30.91 -10.38
N LEU A 117 18.43 29.98 -11.13
CA LEU A 117 17.04 30.07 -11.61
C LEU A 117 16.05 30.30 -10.46
N LEU A 118 16.24 29.60 -9.34
CA LEU A 118 15.34 29.59 -8.19
C LEU A 118 15.73 30.59 -7.11
N SER A 119 16.34 31.74 -7.47
CA SER A 119 16.83 32.71 -6.46
C SER A 119 15.74 33.35 -5.61
N ASN A 120 14.48 33.31 -6.05
CA ASN A 120 13.34 33.91 -5.35
C ASN A 120 12.51 32.81 -4.67
N ALA A 121 12.09 33.05 -3.43
CA ALA A 121 11.17 32.17 -2.71
C ALA A 121 9.83 32.02 -3.45
N GLY A 122 9.17 30.87 -3.29
CA GLY A 122 7.91 30.59 -4.01
C GLY A 122 8.11 30.34 -5.50
N THR A 123 9.29 29.85 -5.88
CA THR A 123 9.58 29.48 -7.27
C THR A 123 9.92 28.01 -7.44
N TYR A 124 9.66 27.49 -8.64
CA TYR A 124 10.01 26.13 -9.02
C TYR A 124 10.71 26.07 -10.38
N GLY A 125 11.37 24.96 -10.64
CA GLY A 125 11.95 24.62 -11.93
C GLY A 125 12.25 23.14 -12.00
N THR A 126 12.39 22.61 -13.21
CA THR A 126 12.70 21.18 -13.43
C THR A 126 14.14 21.02 -13.88
N GLY A 127 14.84 20.01 -13.37
CA GLY A 127 16.20 19.73 -13.80
C GLY A 127 16.79 18.47 -13.19
N THR A 128 17.90 18.00 -13.76
CA THR A 128 18.55 16.75 -13.38
C THR A 128 19.39 16.85 -12.10
N ASN A 129 19.73 18.08 -11.69
CA ASN A 129 20.48 18.36 -10.47
C ASN A 129 20.03 19.69 -9.85
N ALA A 130 19.65 19.68 -8.58
CA ALA A 130 19.14 20.87 -7.89
C ALA A 130 20.18 22.00 -7.79
N GLN A 131 21.46 21.68 -7.65
CA GLN A 131 22.52 22.68 -7.55
C GLN A 131 22.68 23.52 -8.84
N ASN A 132 22.25 22.99 -10.00
CA ASN A 132 22.23 23.74 -11.26
C ASN A 132 21.13 24.80 -11.29
N LEU A 133 20.06 24.60 -10.51
CA LEU A 133 18.92 25.52 -10.42
C LEU A 133 19.10 26.54 -9.29
N HIS A 134 19.84 26.17 -8.24
CA HIS A 134 20.23 27.05 -7.15
C HIS A 134 21.57 26.63 -6.54
N ASN A 135 22.58 27.49 -6.60
CA ASN A 135 23.96 27.16 -6.23
C ASN A 135 24.17 26.80 -4.73
N ASN A 136 23.28 27.22 -3.84
CA ASN A 136 23.30 26.83 -2.42
C ASN A 136 22.55 25.53 -2.11
N PHE A 137 21.84 24.94 -3.08
CA PHE A 137 21.19 23.64 -2.87
C PHE A 137 22.22 22.52 -2.90
N ALA A 138 21.94 21.47 -2.13
CA ALA A 138 22.70 20.23 -2.24
C ALA A 138 22.60 19.68 -3.67
N PRO A 139 23.65 19.02 -4.19
CA PRO A 139 23.70 18.52 -5.56
C PRO A 139 22.88 17.24 -5.74
N CYS A 140 21.64 17.25 -5.27
CA CYS A 140 20.71 16.13 -5.36
C CYS A 140 20.36 15.90 -6.82
N THR A 141 20.38 14.64 -7.23
CA THR A 141 19.89 14.20 -8.54
C THR A 141 18.49 13.64 -8.41
N ASP A 142 17.82 13.53 -9.55
CA ASP A 142 16.61 12.74 -9.77
C ASP A 142 16.64 11.37 -9.05
N HIS A 143 15.47 10.93 -8.61
CA HIS A 143 15.30 9.74 -7.78
C HIS A 143 15.56 8.44 -8.57
N THR A 144 15.10 8.34 -9.82
CA THR A 144 15.25 7.13 -10.65
C THR A 144 16.65 6.95 -11.25
N GLY A 145 17.55 7.90 -11.01
CA GLY A 145 18.96 7.83 -11.43
C GLY A 145 19.20 8.37 -12.84
N GLY A 146 18.22 9.08 -13.41
CA GLY A 146 18.32 9.71 -14.73
C GLY A 146 16.99 10.29 -15.18
N GLY A 147 16.87 11.62 -15.15
CA GLY A 147 15.62 12.31 -15.43
C GLY A 147 15.67 13.74 -14.89
N ASN A 148 14.57 14.46 -15.00
CA ASN A 148 14.41 15.73 -14.29
C ASN A 148 13.61 15.48 -13.03
N MET A 149 13.82 16.27 -12.00
CA MET A 149 12.91 16.37 -10.85
C MET A 149 12.34 17.79 -10.78
N LEU A 150 11.21 17.97 -10.10
CA LEU A 150 10.72 19.28 -9.74
C LEU A 150 11.48 19.80 -8.53
N VAL A 151 12.21 20.90 -8.66
CA VAL A 151 12.96 21.55 -7.59
C VAL A 151 12.28 22.84 -7.21
N VAL A 152 12.11 23.05 -5.90
CA VAL A 152 11.31 24.14 -5.35
C VAL A 152 12.14 24.94 -4.35
N ASN A 153 12.19 26.25 -4.56
CA ASN A 153 12.55 27.19 -3.50
C ASN A 153 11.27 27.54 -2.72
N GLY A 154 11.22 27.11 -1.47
CA GLY A 154 10.02 27.14 -0.65
C GLY A 154 9.46 28.56 -0.48
N ALA A 155 8.14 28.67 -0.31
CA ALA A 155 7.49 29.94 0.01
C ALA A 155 7.31 30.08 1.52
N GLU A 156 7.23 31.32 2.00
CA GLU A 156 6.87 31.65 3.39
C GLU A 156 5.36 31.56 3.67
N VAL A 157 4.57 31.20 2.65
CA VAL A 157 3.10 31.18 2.70
C VAL A 157 2.62 29.73 2.74
N ALA A 158 1.98 29.36 3.84
CA ALA A 158 1.32 28.05 3.95
C ALA A 158 0.04 28.01 3.12
N GLY A 159 -0.31 26.81 2.69
CA GLY A 159 -1.56 26.53 1.99
C GLY A 159 -1.48 26.72 0.47
N GLN A 160 -0.32 27.05 -0.08
CA GLN A 160 -0.10 27.13 -1.52
C GLN A 160 0.09 25.74 -2.11
N ASP A 161 -0.57 25.47 -3.22
CA ASP A 161 -0.43 24.22 -3.94
C ASP A 161 0.77 24.28 -4.89
N VAL A 162 1.78 23.47 -4.61
CA VAL A 162 3.06 23.46 -5.33
C VAL A 162 2.93 22.73 -6.67
N TRP A 163 2.09 21.71 -6.71
CA TRP A 163 1.81 20.90 -7.88
C TRP A 163 0.37 20.42 -7.82
N CYS A 164 -0.36 20.53 -8.93
CA CYS A 164 -1.71 20.02 -9.09
C CYS A 164 -1.96 19.48 -10.49
N GLN A 165 -2.75 18.40 -10.57
CA GLN A 165 -3.38 17.92 -11.80
C GLN A 165 -4.86 17.61 -11.57
N THR A 166 -5.64 17.64 -12.65
CA THR A 166 -7.02 17.14 -12.64
C THR A 166 -7.10 15.91 -13.53
N VAL A 167 -7.52 14.79 -12.95
CA VAL A 167 -7.52 13.47 -13.59
C VAL A 167 -8.92 12.87 -13.60
N ASN A 168 -9.21 12.05 -14.62
CA ASN A 168 -10.45 11.27 -14.66
C ASN A 168 -10.28 10.00 -13.83
N VAL A 169 -11.22 9.74 -12.92
CA VAL A 169 -11.21 8.58 -12.02
C VAL A 169 -12.40 7.67 -12.28
N ALA A 170 -12.25 6.38 -12.01
CA ALA A 170 -13.36 5.46 -11.95
C ALA A 170 -14.11 5.61 -10.62
N THR A 171 -15.44 5.52 -10.67
CA THR A 171 -16.28 5.52 -9.46
C THR A 171 -16.10 4.22 -8.67
N ASN A 172 -16.14 4.31 -7.35
CA ASN A 172 -16.02 3.21 -6.38
C ASN A 172 -14.67 2.48 -6.48
N THR A 173 -13.61 3.26 -6.70
CA THR A 173 -12.23 2.77 -6.83
C THR A 173 -11.36 3.49 -5.80
N ASN A 174 -10.49 2.73 -5.14
CA ASN A 174 -9.46 3.28 -4.27
C ASN A 174 -8.23 3.64 -5.09
N TYR A 175 -7.71 4.85 -4.86
CA TYR A 175 -6.51 5.37 -5.50
C TYR A 175 -5.43 5.65 -4.46
N ALA A 176 -4.19 5.34 -4.80
CA ALA A 176 -3.03 5.74 -4.04
C ALA A 176 -2.42 6.97 -4.71
N PHE A 177 -2.22 8.03 -3.93
CA PHE A 177 -1.48 9.21 -4.34
C PHE A 177 -0.10 9.15 -3.71
N SER A 178 0.96 9.04 -4.51
CA SER A 178 2.34 8.98 -4.03
C SER A 178 3.25 10.00 -4.69
N ALA A 179 4.36 10.29 -4.02
CA ALA A 179 5.46 11.10 -4.53
C ALA A 179 6.73 10.82 -3.73
N TRP A 180 7.87 10.94 -4.38
CA TRP A 180 9.17 10.98 -3.72
C TRP A 180 9.53 12.42 -3.35
N LEU A 181 10.06 12.59 -2.14
CA LEU A 181 10.41 13.90 -1.58
C LEU A 181 11.83 13.87 -1.01
N ALA A 182 12.64 14.88 -1.35
CA ALA A 182 13.95 15.10 -0.77
C ALA A 182 14.15 16.57 -0.37
N SER A 183 14.83 16.80 0.74
CA SER A 183 15.25 18.16 1.14
C SER A 183 16.44 18.62 0.32
N MET A 184 16.39 19.86 -0.20
CA MET A 184 17.52 20.51 -0.89
C MET A 184 18.42 21.27 0.07
N VAL A 185 17.85 21.66 1.22
CA VAL A 185 18.54 22.32 2.33
C VAL A 185 18.14 21.61 3.62
N GLY A 186 19.11 21.28 4.47
CA GLY A 186 18.85 20.48 5.68
C GLY A 186 18.23 21.25 6.86
N SER A 187 18.30 22.58 6.84
CA SER A 187 17.66 23.44 7.84
C SER A 187 16.18 23.62 7.52
N SER A 188 15.28 23.39 8.48
CA SER A 188 13.82 23.53 8.30
C SER A 188 13.24 22.76 7.09
N PRO A 189 13.31 21.41 7.10
CA PRO A 189 12.82 20.57 6.00
C PRO A 189 11.37 20.85 5.61
N ALA A 190 11.05 20.61 4.34
CA ALA A 190 9.70 20.79 3.81
C ALA A 190 8.67 19.94 4.57
N GLN A 191 7.51 20.56 4.81
CA GLN A 191 6.31 19.90 5.34
C GLN A 191 5.21 20.12 4.32
N LEU A 192 4.77 19.03 3.68
CA LEU A 192 3.76 19.07 2.62
C LEU A 192 2.55 18.20 2.99
N GLN A 193 1.49 18.29 2.19
CA GLN A 193 0.28 17.50 2.37
C GLN A 193 -0.31 17.15 1.00
N PHE A 194 -0.56 15.86 0.77
CA PHE A 194 -1.43 15.45 -0.34
C PHE A 194 -2.85 15.94 -0.09
N THR A 195 -3.50 16.47 -1.11
CA THR A 195 -4.92 16.78 -1.09
C THR A 195 -5.60 16.27 -2.34
N VAL A 196 -6.87 15.85 -2.19
CA VAL A 196 -7.74 15.47 -3.30
C VAL A 196 -9.05 16.24 -3.16
N ASN A 197 -9.42 16.98 -4.20
CA ASN A 197 -10.53 17.94 -4.20
C ASN A 197 -10.44 18.93 -3.02
N GLY A 198 -9.22 19.35 -2.69
CA GLY A 198 -8.91 20.25 -1.57
C GLY A 198 -8.96 19.62 -0.18
N VAL A 199 -9.30 18.34 -0.05
CA VAL A 199 -9.34 17.62 1.22
C VAL A 199 -8.03 16.86 1.45
N PRO A 200 -7.37 16.96 2.62
CA PRO A 200 -6.16 16.21 2.94
C PRO A 200 -6.33 14.69 2.81
N VAL A 201 -5.30 14.02 2.28
CA VAL A 201 -5.23 12.57 2.11
C VAL A 201 -3.91 12.04 2.68
N GLY A 202 -3.96 10.92 3.41
CA GLY A 202 -2.80 10.35 4.08
C GLY A 202 -2.27 11.23 5.22
N SER A 203 -1.10 10.86 5.74
CA SER A 203 -0.35 11.72 6.66
C SER A 203 0.38 12.84 5.91
N GLY A 204 0.76 13.91 6.62
CA GLY A 204 1.64 14.93 6.06
C GLY A 204 2.99 14.33 5.61
N LEU A 205 3.53 14.87 4.51
CA LEU A 205 4.83 14.51 3.98
C LEU A 205 5.88 15.37 4.67
N ASN A 206 6.69 14.75 5.53
CA ASN A 206 7.72 15.46 6.29
C ASN A 206 9.09 15.02 5.79
N ALA A 207 9.77 15.90 5.07
CA ALA A 207 11.14 15.65 4.63
C ALA A 207 12.09 15.61 5.85
N THR A 208 13.23 14.94 5.70
CA THR A 208 14.26 14.88 6.76
C THR A 208 15.26 16.02 6.62
N GLY A 209 16.00 16.32 7.69
CA GLY A 209 17.13 17.26 7.64
C GLY A 209 18.32 16.78 6.80
N GLN A 210 18.28 15.53 6.33
CA GLN A 210 19.30 14.99 5.44
C GLN A 210 18.96 15.35 4.00
N THR A 211 19.85 16.10 3.35
CA THR A 211 19.69 16.46 1.94
C THR A 211 19.91 15.26 1.03
N CYS A 212 19.23 15.26 -0.12
CA CYS A 212 19.33 14.20 -1.13
C CYS A 212 18.93 12.80 -0.62
N ASN A 213 18.20 12.74 0.48
CA ASN A 213 17.59 11.52 0.98
C ASN A 213 16.14 11.47 0.47
N TRP A 214 15.93 10.74 -0.62
CA TRP A 214 14.63 10.51 -1.20
C TRP A 214 13.80 9.60 -0.30
N LEU A 215 12.61 10.09 0.08
CA LEU A 215 11.63 9.36 0.86
C LEU A 215 10.34 9.24 0.05
N ASN A 216 9.81 8.02 -0.04
CA ASN A 216 8.52 7.77 -0.65
C ASN A 216 7.40 8.05 0.36
N PHE A 217 6.38 8.78 -0.08
CA PHE A 217 5.16 9.00 0.68
C PHE A 217 3.96 8.63 -0.17
N TYR A 218 2.91 8.11 0.47
CA TYR A 218 1.64 7.90 -0.19
C TYR A 218 0.44 8.15 0.74
N GLY A 219 -0.71 8.40 0.14
CA GLY A 219 -2.00 8.46 0.82
C GLY A 219 -3.10 7.80 -0.01
N VAL A 220 -4.10 7.27 0.68
CA VAL A 220 -5.21 6.54 0.04
C VAL A 220 -6.45 7.41 -0.07
N TRP A 221 -7.02 7.48 -1.26
CA TRP A 221 -8.26 8.21 -1.53
C TRP A 221 -9.33 7.31 -2.18
N PRO A 222 -10.50 7.12 -1.55
CA PRO A 222 -11.64 6.44 -2.16
C PRO A 222 -12.43 7.39 -3.06
N SER A 223 -12.64 7.02 -4.33
CA SER A 223 -13.34 7.90 -5.28
C SER A 223 -14.85 8.03 -5.03
N GLY A 224 -15.47 7.03 -4.39
CA GLY A 224 -16.93 7.00 -4.22
C GLY A 224 -17.65 7.20 -5.56
N SER A 225 -18.59 8.14 -5.64
CA SER A 225 -19.27 8.44 -6.91
C SER A 225 -18.53 9.45 -7.81
N ALA A 226 -17.32 9.90 -7.46
CA ALA A 226 -16.58 10.87 -8.25
C ALA A 226 -16.07 10.25 -9.57
N THR A 227 -16.10 11.04 -10.64
CA THR A 227 -15.54 10.67 -11.95
C THR A 227 -14.33 11.52 -12.34
N VAL A 228 -14.04 12.56 -11.55
CA VAL A 228 -12.91 13.48 -11.70
C VAL A 228 -12.35 13.77 -10.31
N ALA A 229 -11.03 13.91 -10.22
CA ALA A 229 -10.33 14.33 -9.02
C ALA A 229 -9.29 15.40 -9.36
N THR A 230 -9.27 16.49 -8.59
CA THR A 230 -8.13 17.42 -8.58
C THR A 230 -7.19 17.00 -7.45
N ILE A 231 -5.99 16.55 -7.81
CA ILE A 231 -4.97 16.04 -6.90
C ILE A 231 -3.85 17.07 -6.79
N CYS A 232 -3.44 17.39 -5.57
CA CYS A 232 -2.47 18.46 -5.30
C CYS A 232 -1.50 18.11 -4.18
N ILE A 233 -0.29 18.65 -4.25
CA ILE A 233 0.70 18.66 -3.15
C ILE A 233 0.79 20.08 -2.60
N ARG A 234 0.38 20.24 -1.34
CA ARG A 234 0.26 21.54 -0.67
C ARG A 234 1.45 21.78 0.25
N ASN A 235 2.04 22.97 0.18
CA ASN A 235 3.03 23.40 1.16
C ASN A 235 2.37 23.80 2.48
N LEU A 236 2.86 23.25 3.60
CA LEU A 236 2.46 23.62 4.96
C LEU A 236 3.58 24.34 5.73
N ASN A 237 4.81 24.35 5.21
CA ASN A 237 5.94 24.97 5.89
C ASN A 237 6.01 26.47 5.57
N THR A 238 5.96 27.32 6.61
CA THR A 238 6.05 28.79 6.51
C THR A 238 7.43 29.37 6.84
N SER A 239 8.44 28.53 7.09
CA SER A 239 9.79 29.00 7.40
C SER A 239 10.41 29.72 6.21
N GLN A 240 11.03 30.86 6.47
CA GLN A 240 11.68 31.72 5.47
C GLN A 240 12.95 31.14 4.87
N SER A 241 13.54 30.11 5.47
CA SER A 241 14.78 29.53 4.98
C SER A 241 14.78 28.02 5.12
N GLY A 242 15.14 27.34 4.04
CA GLY A 242 15.48 25.92 4.00
C GLY A 242 14.30 24.96 3.86
N ASN A 243 13.06 25.46 3.75
CA ASN A 243 11.91 24.68 3.29
C ASN A 243 11.97 24.39 1.77
N ASP A 244 13.18 24.17 1.26
CA ASP A 244 13.53 23.92 -0.13
C ASP A 244 13.61 22.41 -0.36
N PHE A 245 12.96 21.93 -1.40
CA PHE A 245 12.78 20.49 -1.63
C PHE A 245 12.73 20.16 -3.11
N ALA A 246 12.83 18.87 -3.40
CA ALA A 246 12.52 18.31 -4.70
C ALA A 246 11.43 17.26 -4.59
N LEU A 247 10.59 17.19 -5.62
CA LEU A 247 9.58 16.18 -5.83
C LEU A 247 9.91 15.40 -7.10
N ASP A 248 9.64 14.10 -7.05
CA ASP A 248 9.83 13.21 -8.19
C ASP A 248 8.84 12.04 -8.15
N ASP A 249 8.68 11.36 -9.28
CA ASP A 249 7.84 10.15 -9.44
C ASP A 249 6.45 10.30 -8.80
N ILE A 250 5.76 11.41 -9.10
CA ILE A 250 4.40 11.65 -8.63
C ILE A 250 3.46 10.68 -9.35
N SER A 251 2.67 9.92 -8.59
CA SER A 251 1.77 8.91 -9.12
C SER A 251 0.39 8.98 -8.48
N PHE A 252 -0.66 8.74 -9.29
CA PHE A 252 -2.02 8.59 -8.81
C PHE A 252 -2.68 7.42 -9.53
N ALA A 253 -2.55 6.24 -8.94
CA ALA A 253 -2.95 4.98 -9.56
C ALA A 253 -4.01 4.26 -8.72
N PRO A 254 -4.91 3.48 -9.35
CA PRO A 254 -5.75 2.56 -8.61
C PRO A 254 -4.86 1.51 -7.92
N PHE A 255 -5.28 1.06 -6.75
CA PHE A 255 -4.55 0.02 -6.02
C PHE A 255 -5.50 -0.98 -5.40
N CYS A 256 -4.92 -2.10 -5.00
CA CYS A 256 -5.62 -3.24 -4.45
C CYS A 256 -5.09 -3.55 -3.06
N THR A 257 -6.01 -3.85 -2.15
CA THR A 257 -5.67 -4.42 -0.85
C THR A 257 -6.21 -5.83 -0.79
N TYR A 258 -5.39 -6.75 -0.33
CA TYR A 258 -5.79 -8.14 -0.11
C TYR A 258 -5.59 -8.47 1.36
N THR A 259 -6.58 -9.12 1.96
CA THR A 259 -6.53 -9.56 3.35
C THR A 259 -6.78 -11.05 3.38
N ASP A 260 -5.98 -11.76 4.17
CA ASP A 260 -6.14 -13.17 4.46
C ASP A 260 -5.89 -13.42 5.94
N GLU A 261 -6.50 -14.49 6.45
CA GLU A 261 -6.43 -14.92 7.84
C GLU A 261 -5.97 -16.37 7.92
N VAL A 262 -5.17 -16.68 8.95
CA VAL A 262 -4.74 -18.03 9.27
C VAL A 262 -5.01 -18.30 10.75
N VAL A 263 -5.60 -19.44 11.05
CA VAL A 263 -5.77 -19.93 12.43
C VAL A 263 -4.56 -20.79 12.79
N VAL A 264 -3.96 -20.49 13.93
CA VAL A 264 -2.91 -21.32 14.54
C VAL A 264 -3.49 -21.93 15.80
N ASP A 265 -3.46 -23.25 15.88
CA ASP A 265 -3.74 -24.00 17.10
C ASP A 265 -2.42 -24.48 17.72
N VAL A 266 -2.40 -24.64 19.06
CA VAL A 266 -1.26 -25.21 19.78
C VAL A 266 -1.75 -26.45 20.52
N GLN A 267 -1.23 -27.60 20.12
CA GLN A 267 -1.45 -28.87 20.79
C GLN A 267 -0.53 -28.95 22.00
N ALA A 268 -1.13 -29.19 23.18
CA ALA A 268 -0.39 -29.43 24.40
C ALA A 268 0.42 -30.73 24.27
N ASP A 269 1.62 -30.76 24.85
CA ASP A 269 2.36 -32.00 24.98
C ASP A 269 1.52 -33.00 25.79
N PRO A 270 1.49 -34.28 25.39
CA PRO A 270 0.77 -35.29 26.16
C PRO A 270 1.42 -35.42 27.54
N GLU A 271 0.61 -35.33 28.59
CA GLU A 271 1.02 -35.59 29.98
C GLU A 271 0.38 -36.91 30.43
N PRO A 272 1.09 -38.06 30.32
CA PRO A 272 0.56 -39.33 30.77
C PRO A 272 0.39 -39.35 32.30
N ASP A 273 -0.82 -39.57 32.77
CA ASP A 273 -1.13 -39.84 34.18
C ASP A 273 -1.46 -41.32 34.33
N LEU A 274 -0.61 -42.06 35.04
CA LEU A 274 -0.80 -43.49 35.30
C LEU A 274 -1.76 -43.74 36.48
N GLY A 275 -2.30 -42.68 37.08
CA GLY A 275 -3.10 -42.73 38.29
C GLY A 275 -2.26 -42.69 39.57
N PRO A 276 -2.90 -42.85 40.74
CA PRO A 276 -2.22 -42.85 42.03
C PRO A 276 -1.29 -44.07 42.18
N ASP A 277 -0.28 -43.95 43.04
CA ASP A 277 0.60 -45.05 43.40
C ASP A 277 -0.19 -46.26 43.92
N ILE A 278 0.18 -47.45 43.46
CA ILE A 278 -0.49 -48.70 43.79
C ILE A 278 0.43 -49.53 44.69
N ASP A 279 0.00 -49.77 45.93
CA ASP A 279 0.65 -50.71 46.85
C ASP A 279 0.15 -52.14 46.58
N GLY A 280 1.08 -53.06 46.31
CA GLY A 280 0.79 -54.44 45.90
C GLY A 280 1.60 -55.50 46.63
N CYS A 281 1.07 -56.73 46.68
CA CYS A 281 1.78 -57.91 47.16
C CYS A 281 2.49 -58.64 46.01
N ALA A 282 3.47 -59.49 46.35
CA ALA A 282 4.18 -60.29 45.36
C ALA A 282 3.23 -61.25 44.63
N GLY A 283 3.14 -61.10 43.30
CA GLY A 283 2.26 -61.90 42.43
C GLY A 283 0.98 -61.18 41.99
N ASP A 284 0.71 -59.98 42.50
CA ASP A 284 -0.40 -59.16 42.03
C ASP A 284 -0.14 -58.64 40.61
N GLY A 285 -1.19 -58.61 39.79
CA GLY A 285 -1.18 -57.99 38.47
C GLY A 285 -1.93 -56.67 38.49
N PHE A 286 -1.32 -55.61 37.97
CA PHE A 286 -1.93 -54.28 37.85
C PHE A 286 -2.09 -53.91 36.38
N ILE A 287 -3.19 -53.21 36.06
CA ILE A 287 -3.40 -52.61 34.75
C ILE A 287 -3.11 -51.12 34.90
N LEU A 288 -2.03 -50.66 34.27
CA LEU A 288 -1.74 -49.24 34.13
C LEU A 288 -2.38 -48.74 32.83
N ASN A 289 -2.99 -47.56 32.87
CA ASN A 289 -3.58 -46.93 31.71
C ASN A 289 -2.98 -45.53 31.55
N GLY A 290 -2.07 -45.38 30.59
CA GLY A 290 -1.46 -44.10 30.24
C GLY A 290 -2.14 -43.43 29.04
N THR A 291 -3.38 -43.78 28.70
CA THR A 291 -4.08 -43.25 27.51
C THR A 291 -4.22 -41.73 27.62
N VAL A 292 -3.66 -41.01 26.65
CA VAL A 292 -3.83 -39.56 26.48
C VAL A 292 -4.57 -39.34 25.16
N PRO A 293 -5.58 -38.43 25.10
CA PRO A 293 -6.20 -38.04 23.84
C PRO A 293 -5.15 -37.58 22.83
N ASP A 294 -5.30 -38.01 21.57
CA ASP A 294 -4.45 -37.60 20.45
C ASP A 294 -2.95 -37.94 20.56
N ALA A 295 -2.58 -38.89 21.42
CA ALA A 295 -1.22 -39.42 21.46
C ALA A 295 -0.91 -40.31 20.24
N ASP A 296 0.16 -39.98 19.51
CA ASP A 296 0.60 -40.72 18.32
C ASP A 296 1.23 -42.08 18.65
N SER A 297 1.85 -42.21 19.82
CA SER A 297 2.54 -43.43 20.26
C SER A 297 2.68 -43.50 21.77
N TYR A 298 2.93 -44.71 22.27
CA TYR A 298 3.23 -44.98 23.68
C TYR A 298 4.58 -45.72 23.77
N LEU A 299 5.35 -45.45 24.82
CA LEU A 299 6.58 -46.17 25.13
C LEU A 299 6.65 -46.38 26.64
N TRP A 300 6.64 -47.64 27.06
CA TRP A 300 6.78 -48.04 28.46
C TRP A 300 8.26 -48.22 28.82
N GLN A 301 8.56 -48.16 30.11
CA GLN A 301 9.92 -48.29 30.64
C GLN A 301 10.59 -49.65 30.33
N ASP A 302 9.79 -50.68 30.00
CA ASP A 302 10.26 -52.00 29.59
C ASP A 302 10.51 -52.10 28.07
N GLY A 303 10.27 -51.03 27.33
CA GLY A 303 10.43 -50.95 25.88
C GLY A 303 9.22 -51.42 25.08
N SER A 304 8.09 -51.74 25.73
CA SER A 304 6.84 -52.02 25.02
C SER A 304 6.19 -50.73 24.50
N THR A 305 5.42 -50.86 23.42
CA THR A 305 4.72 -49.77 22.70
C THR A 305 3.27 -50.13 22.46
#